data_AF-A0A6M1U8X4-F1
#
_entry.id   AF-A0A6M1U8X4-F1
#
_cell.length_a   1.000
_cell.length_b   1.000
_cell.length_c   1.000
_cell.angle_alpha   90.00
_cell.angle_beta   90.00
_cell.angle_gamma   90.00
#
_symmetry.space_group_name_H-M   'P 1'
#
loop_
_entity.id
_entity.type
_entity.pdbx_description
1 polymer ?
#
loop_
_entity_poly.entity_id
_entity_poly.type
_entity_poly.pdbx_seq_one_letter_code
_entity_poly.pdbx_strand_id
1 'polypeptide(L)'
;MDRLKRMRQADWARLFGIGCVVVGLALSWRGYAGADWDALILLMGALILLRGAVEGPSPSRVAGVMRAGRIILFMFAFGAVNRAQGGAEGAVAGALGNWLLWAVAALLLALPLLRRGGARGRLSDALREGGMIIGAGVLLWGIHVWLQPEEAGLRVLVSLAVLANAVPILRAGRPIEAGLALMVAVICLVVQPGGAVWPVALLALPLGLLAAVLAGRIAAKLQGR
;
A
#
# COMPACT_ATOMS: atom_id res chain seq x y z
N MET A 1 14.27 -11.57 29.04
CA MET A 1 13.04 -10.94 28.48
C MET A 1 13.26 -9.48 28.02
N ASP A 2 14.48 -9.04 27.68
CA ASP A 2 14.80 -7.60 27.45
C ASP A 2 14.95 -7.15 25.99
N ARG A 3 14.70 -8.02 25.01
CA ARG A 3 14.82 -7.65 23.58
C ARG A 3 13.62 -6.85 23.07
N LEU A 4 12.41 -7.12 23.58
CA LEU A 4 11.18 -6.45 23.15
C LEU A 4 11.09 -4.98 23.60
N LYS A 5 11.67 -4.63 24.77
CA LYS A 5 11.68 -3.25 25.30
C LYS A 5 12.56 -2.28 24.49
N ARG A 6 13.40 -2.76 23.56
CA ARG A 6 14.35 -1.94 22.77
C ARG A 6 14.05 -1.89 21.27
N MET A 7 12.89 -2.38 20.84
CA MET A 7 12.50 -2.33 19.42
C MET A 7 12.09 -0.90 19.03
N ARG A 8 12.65 -0.39 17.93
CA ARG A 8 12.25 0.89 17.37
C ARG A 8 10.87 0.74 16.72
N GLN A 9 10.14 1.85 16.56
CA GLN A 9 8.84 1.86 15.89
C GLN A 9 8.89 1.19 14.51
N ALA A 10 9.97 1.38 13.75
CA ALA A 10 10.19 0.76 12.45
C ALA A 10 10.28 -0.78 12.51
N ASP A 11 10.84 -1.34 13.59
CA ASP A 11 10.96 -2.79 13.76
C ASP A 11 9.61 -3.42 14.10
N TRP A 12 8.80 -2.73 14.91
CA TRP A 12 7.41 -3.12 15.15
C TRP A 12 6.60 -3.07 13.86
N ALA A 13 6.70 -1.99 13.10
CA ALA A 13 6.01 -1.85 11.82
C ALA A 13 6.40 -2.98 10.85
N ARG A 14 7.68 -3.36 10.80
CA ARG A 14 8.13 -4.52 10.02
C ARG A 14 7.46 -5.80 10.52
N LEU A 15 7.57 -6.10 11.82
CA LEU A 15 7.08 -7.34 12.40
C LEU A 15 5.57 -7.50 12.17
N PHE A 16 4.79 -6.45 12.46
CA PHE A 16 3.35 -6.47 12.21
C PHE A 16 3.04 -6.55 10.71
N GLY A 17 3.78 -5.85 9.84
CA GLY A 17 3.61 -5.95 8.40
C GLY A 17 3.81 -7.39 7.88
N ILE A 18 4.88 -8.06 8.32
CA ILE A 18 5.13 -9.48 8.01
C ILE A 18 4.01 -10.36 8.58
N GLY A 19 3.61 -10.12 9.82
CA GLY A 19 2.51 -10.84 10.48
C GLY A 19 1.20 -10.74 9.70
N CYS A 20 0.84 -9.55 9.22
CA CYS A 20 -0.34 -9.35 8.39
C CYS A 20 -0.28 -10.15 7.08
N VAL A 21 0.88 -10.23 6.42
CA VAL A 21 1.03 -11.08 5.23
C VAL A 21 0.80 -12.54 5.58
N VAL A 22 1.48 -13.06 6.59
CA VAL A 22 1.38 -14.48 6.99
C VAL A 22 -0.04 -14.85 7.39
N VAL A 23 -0.67 -14.04 8.25
CA VAL A 23 -2.04 -14.27 8.71
C VAL A 23 -3.02 -14.13 7.55
N GLY A 24 -2.90 -13.12 6.70
CA GLY A 24 -3.78 -12.95 5.54
C GLY A 24 -3.77 -14.16 4.61
N LEU A 25 -2.59 -14.69 4.29
CA LEU A 25 -2.46 -15.91 3.49
C LEU A 25 -3.06 -17.14 4.19
N ALA A 26 -2.87 -17.26 5.50
CA ALA A 26 -3.45 -18.35 6.29
C ALA A 26 -4.98 -18.29 6.35
N LEU A 27 -5.58 -17.09 6.45
CA LEU A 27 -7.03 -16.92 6.42
C LEU A 27 -7.60 -17.37 5.06
N SER A 28 -7.03 -16.91 3.94
CA SER A 28 -7.47 -17.34 2.61
C SER A 28 -7.36 -18.85 2.42
N TRP A 29 -6.26 -19.47 2.89
CA TRP A 29 -6.12 -20.93 2.87
C TRP A 29 -7.22 -21.64 3.68
N ARG A 30 -7.59 -21.09 4.85
CA ARG A 30 -8.59 -21.69 5.75
C ARG A 30 -10.00 -21.68 5.13
N GLY A 31 -10.32 -20.71 4.28
CA GLY A 31 -11.49 -20.73 3.40
C GLY A 31 -12.85 -20.56 4.08
N TYR A 32 -12.95 -19.84 5.20
CA TYR A 32 -14.26 -19.48 5.77
C TYR A 32 -14.97 -18.39 4.93
N ALA A 33 -16.27 -18.20 5.13
CA ALA A 33 -17.03 -17.16 4.44
C ALA A 33 -16.46 -15.75 4.76
N GLY A 34 -15.94 -15.06 3.75
CA GLY A 34 -15.29 -13.75 3.91
C GLY A 34 -13.76 -13.81 4.09
N ALA A 35 -13.15 -15.00 4.16
CA ALA A 35 -11.71 -15.16 4.39
C ALA A 35 -10.83 -14.41 3.39
N ASP A 36 -11.22 -14.39 2.10
CA ASP A 36 -10.46 -13.70 1.06
C ASP A 36 -10.56 -12.17 1.17
N TRP A 37 -11.68 -11.65 1.68
CA TRP A 37 -11.81 -10.23 1.99
C TRP A 37 -10.91 -9.83 3.15
N ASP A 38 -10.91 -10.63 4.22
CA ASP A 38 -10.05 -10.39 5.38
C ASP A 38 -8.56 -10.52 5.00
N ALA A 39 -8.23 -11.48 4.14
CA ALA A 39 -6.90 -11.64 3.57
C ALA A 39 -6.48 -10.40 2.77
N LEU A 40 -7.33 -9.89 1.88
CA LEU A 40 -7.04 -8.69 1.09
C LEU A 40 -6.85 -7.46 1.99
N ILE A 41 -7.68 -7.31 3.01
CA ILE A 41 -7.59 -6.25 4.03
C ILE A 41 -6.25 -6.31 4.77
N LEU A 42 -5.84 -7.50 5.23
CA LEU A 42 -4.57 -7.69 5.92
C LEU A 42 -3.38 -7.45 4.99
N LEU A 43 -3.45 -7.87 3.72
CA LEU A 43 -2.41 -7.63 2.73
C LEU A 43 -2.26 -6.14 2.42
N MET A 44 -3.36 -5.42 2.25
CA MET A 44 -3.34 -3.96 2.16
C MET A 44 -2.72 -3.34 3.42
N GLY A 45 -3.15 -3.76 4.61
CA GLY A 45 -2.57 -3.35 5.89
C GLY A 45 -1.06 -3.63 6.00
N ALA A 46 -0.59 -4.74 5.43
CA ALA A 46 0.83 -5.05 5.39
C ALA A 46 1.63 -4.00 4.62
N LEU A 47 1.13 -3.51 3.47
CA LEU A 47 1.82 -2.46 2.70
C LEU A 47 2.02 -1.18 3.51
N ILE A 48 1.01 -0.73 4.26
CA ILE A 48 1.15 0.51 5.04
C ILE A 48 2.16 0.34 6.20
N LEU A 49 2.17 -0.84 6.82
CA LEU A 49 3.09 -1.18 7.91
C LEU A 49 4.53 -1.36 7.40
N LEU A 50 4.73 -2.09 6.31
CA LEU A 50 6.03 -2.23 5.65
C LEU A 50 6.55 -0.88 5.16
N ARG A 51 5.68 0.01 4.66
CA ARG A 51 6.05 1.39 4.34
C ARG A 51 6.50 2.16 5.59
N GLY A 52 5.80 2.01 6.70
CA GLY A 52 6.21 2.56 8.00
C GLY A 52 7.55 2.03 8.52
N ALA A 53 7.95 0.82 8.12
CA ALA A 53 9.23 0.21 8.48
C ALA A 53 10.44 0.78 7.69
N VAL A 54 10.19 1.42 6.55
CA VAL A 54 11.24 1.91 5.65
C VAL A 54 11.24 3.43 5.46
N GLU A 55 10.10 4.10 5.66
CA GLU A 55 10.02 5.55 5.55
C GLU A 55 10.57 6.25 6.80
N GLY A 56 11.60 7.08 6.59
CA GLY A 56 12.08 8.02 7.59
C GLY A 56 11.21 9.28 7.75
N PRO A 57 11.71 10.29 8.50
CA PRO A 57 11.09 11.60 8.58
C PRO A 57 10.99 12.26 7.20
N SER A 58 9.87 12.94 6.92
CA SER A 58 9.70 13.68 5.67
C SER A 58 10.71 14.84 5.57
N PRO A 59 11.57 14.90 4.54
CA PRO A 59 12.64 15.90 4.44
C PRO A 59 12.12 17.30 4.05
N SER A 60 10.88 17.41 3.57
CA SER A 60 10.26 18.66 3.16
C SER A 60 8.74 18.64 3.35
N ARG A 61 8.10 19.81 3.30
CA ARG A 61 6.63 19.93 3.30
C ARG A 61 6.00 19.16 2.15
N VAL A 62 6.56 19.31 0.95
CA VAL A 62 6.09 18.63 -0.26
C VAL A 62 6.16 17.10 -0.10
N ALA A 63 7.27 16.57 0.43
CA ALA A 63 7.38 15.14 0.73
C ALA A 63 6.37 14.69 1.81
N GLY A 64 6.07 15.57 2.77
CA GLY A 64 5.02 15.35 3.77
C GLY A 64 3.62 15.27 3.15
N VAL A 65 3.28 16.17 2.22
CA VAL A 65 2.01 16.15 1.49
C VAL A 65 1.87 14.88 0.65
N MET A 66 2.93 14.49 -0.08
CA MET A 66 2.91 13.24 -0.86
C MET A 66 2.73 12.01 0.04
N ARG A 67 3.40 11.98 1.20
CA ARG A 67 3.21 10.92 2.20
C ARG A 67 1.78 10.87 2.71
N ALA A 68 1.21 12.01 3.06
CA ALA A 68 -0.19 12.12 3.48
C ALA A 68 -1.14 11.65 2.38
N GLY A 69 -0.94 12.09 1.14
CA GLY A 69 -1.75 11.66 -0.02
C GLY A 69 -1.78 10.15 -0.20
N ARG A 70 -0.64 9.46 -0.05
CA ARG A 70 -0.58 7.99 -0.10
C ARG A 70 -1.35 7.30 1.04
N ILE A 71 -1.30 7.87 2.25
CA ILE A 71 -2.08 7.39 3.40
C ILE A 71 -3.56 7.57 3.13
N ILE A 72 -3.94 8.72 2.59
CA ILE A 72 -5.32 9.04 2.26
C ILE A 72 -5.85 8.06 1.21
N LEU A 73 -5.13 7.90 0.09
CA LEU A 73 -5.48 6.90 -0.94
C LEU A 73 -5.66 5.51 -0.33
N PHE A 74 -4.76 5.11 0.56
CA PHE A 74 -4.88 3.85 1.29
C PHE A 74 -6.14 3.77 2.15
N MET A 75 -6.43 4.80 2.95
CA MET A 75 -7.61 4.85 3.82
C MET A 75 -8.90 4.75 3.02
N PHE A 76 -9.02 5.49 1.92
CA PHE A 76 -10.18 5.43 1.04
C PHE A 76 -10.33 4.05 0.41
N ALA A 77 -9.25 3.47 -0.10
CA ALA A 77 -9.27 2.12 -0.67
C ALA A 77 -9.65 1.07 0.39
N PHE A 78 -9.08 1.16 1.58
CA PHE A 78 -9.37 0.26 2.70
C PHE A 78 -10.84 0.37 3.14
N GLY A 79 -11.36 1.59 3.29
CA GLY A 79 -12.76 1.84 3.62
C GLY A 79 -13.71 1.30 2.56
N ALA A 80 -13.35 1.46 1.28
CA ALA A 80 -14.11 0.93 0.15
C ALA A 80 -14.15 -0.60 0.17
N VAL A 81 -12.99 -1.27 0.28
CA VAL A 81 -12.87 -2.73 0.33
C VAL A 81 -13.63 -3.31 1.52
N ASN A 82 -13.50 -2.71 2.69
CA ASN A 82 -14.18 -3.18 3.89
C ASN A 82 -15.70 -3.10 3.77
N ARG A 83 -16.23 -2.08 3.09
CA ARG A 83 -17.68 -1.95 2.86
C ARG A 83 -18.18 -2.69 1.62
N ALA A 84 -17.30 -2.99 0.67
CA ALA A 84 -17.62 -3.77 -0.53
C ALA A 84 -18.05 -5.21 -0.21
N GLN A 85 -17.74 -5.73 0.99
CA GLN A 85 -18.23 -7.02 1.48
C GLN A 85 -19.78 -7.13 1.43
N GLY A 86 -20.49 -6.00 1.51
CA GLY A 86 -21.95 -5.92 1.38
C GLY A 86 -22.46 -5.52 0.00
N GLY A 87 -21.59 -5.40 -1.01
CA GLY A 87 -21.91 -4.99 -2.38
C GLY A 87 -21.28 -3.65 -2.83
N ALA A 88 -21.38 -3.34 -4.11
CA ALA A 88 -20.76 -2.15 -4.73
C ALA A 88 -21.26 -0.82 -4.14
N GLU A 89 -22.54 -0.73 -3.76
CA GLU A 89 -23.10 0.43 -3.06
C GLU A 89 -22.39 0.69 -1.72
N GLY A 90 -22.03 -0.39 -1.02
CA GLY A 90 -21.24 -0.34 0.19
C GLY A 90 -19.87 0.29 -0.05
N ALA A 91 -19.20 -0.06 -1.15
CA ALA A 91 -17.89 0.50 -1.50
C ALA A 91 -17.92 2.03 -1.69
N VAL A 92 -18.95 2.54 -2.38
CA VAL A 92 -19.15 3.98 -2.59
C VAL A 92 -19.48 4.68 -1.27
N ALA A 93 -20.38 4.11 -0.46
CA ALA A 93 -20.71 4.65 0.86
C ALA A 93 -19.49 4.67 1.81
N GLY A 94 -18.63 3.64 1.73
CA GLY A 94 -17.42 3.51 2.52
C GLY A 94 -16.34 4.52 2.14
N ALA A 95 -16.16 4.78 0.84
CA ALA A 95 -15.19 5.74 0.33
C ALA A 95 -15.70 7.19 0.41
N LEU A 96 -16.83 7.49 -0.22
CA LEU A 96 -17.30 8.85 -0.43
C LEU A 96 -18.27 9.32 0.66
N GLY A 97 -19.10 8.42 1.21
CA GLY A 97 -20.10 8.74 2.22
C GLY A 97 -19.56 8.91 3.65
N ASN A 98 -18.27 8.62 3.88
CA ASN A 98 -17.69 8.62 5.22
C ASN A 98 -17.06 9.97 5.59
N TRP A 99 -17.84 10.86 6.20
CA TRP A 99 -17.38 12.20 6.60
C TRP A 99 -16.18 12.16 7.55
N LEU A 100 -16.10 11.15 8.43
CA LEU A 100 -14.98 11.00 9.36
C LEU A 100 -13.68 10.73 8.60
N LEU A 101 -13.74 9.91 7.55
CA LEU A 101 -12.59 9.60 6.70
C LEU A 101 -12.10 10.86 5.97
N TRP A 102 -13.02 11.68 5.46
CA TRP A 102 -12.71 12.99 4.89
C TRP A 102 -12.11 13.96 5.91
N ALA A 103 -12.63 14.00 7.15
CA ALA A 103 -12.09 14.83 8.21
C ALA A 103 -10.66 14.44 8.58
N VAL A 104 -10.39 13.13 8.72
CA VAL A 104 -9.03 12.64 8.96
C VAL A 104 -8.12 12.93 7.76
N ALA A 105 -8.60 12.78 6.53
CA ALA A 105 -7.83 13.12 5.33
C ALA A 105 -7.44 14.61 5.28
N ALA A 106 -8.39 15.50 5.60
CA ALA A 106 -8.13 16.93 5.70
C ALA A 106 -7.08 17.23 6.78
N LEU A 107 -7.18 16.60 7.95
CA LEU A 107 -6.20 16.74 9.02
C LEU A 107 -4.80 16.26 8.59
N LEU A 108 -4.72 15.08 7.95
CA LEU A 108 -3.46 14.52 7.45
C LEU A 108 -2.79 15.41 6.39
N LEU A 109 -3.57 16.10 5.55
CA LEU A 109 -3.05 17.09 4.61
C LEU A 109 -2.64 18.40 5.30
N ALA A 110 -3.36 18.83 6.34
CA ALA A 110 -3.05 20.05 7.06
C ALA A 110 -1.72 19.95 7.84
N LEU A 111 -1.44 18.82 8.48
CA LEU A 111 -0.23 18.60 9.28
C LEU A 111 1.10 18.98 8.57
N PRO A 112 1.41 18.50 7.36
CA PRO A 112 2.62 18.90 6.65
C PRO A 112 2.60 20.38 6.20
N LEU A 113 1.42 20.98 5.98
CA LEU A 113 1.30 22.39 5.59
C LEU A 113 1.59 23.34 6.78
N LEU A 114 1.23 22.91 8.00
CA LEU A 114 1.45 23.68 9.24
C LEU A 114 2.90 23.62 9.75
N ARG A 115 3.74 22.71 9.23
CA ARG A 115 5.15 22.60 9.64
C ARG A 115 5.96 23.82 9.19
N ARG A 116 6.57 24.52 10.14
CA ARG A 116 7.58 25.56 9.90
C ARG A 116 8.88 24.90 9.43
N GLY A 117 9.11 24.88 8.11
CA GLY A 117 10.32 24.35 7.49
C GLY A 117 10.35 24.72 6.00
N GLY A 118 11.53 25.03 5.46
CA GLY A 118 11.67 25.59 4.11
C GLY A 118 10.97 24.76 3.03
N ALA A 119 10.29 25.44 2.10
CA ALA A 119 9.62 24.84 0.94
C ALA A 119 10.60 24.26 -0.11
N ARG A 120 11.89 24.08 0.23
CA ARG A 120 12.90 23.51 -0.66
C ARG A 120 12.81 21.98 -0.72
N GLY A 121 11.62 21.49 -1.07
CA GLY A 121 11.48 20.21 -1.77
C GLY A 121 11.37 20.52 -3.26
N ARG A 122 11.96 19.70 -4.12
CA ARG A 122 11.81 19.88 -5.57
C ARG A 122 10.36 19.64 -5.94
N LEU A 123 9.58 20.72 -6.09
CA LEU A 123 8.19 20.68 -6.54
C LEU A 123 8.06 19.86 -7.83
N SER A 124 9.08 19.91 -8.70
CA SER A 124 9.19 19.08 -9.91
C SER A 124 9.08 17.59 -9.64
N ASP A 125 9.71 17.08 -8.58
CA ASP A 125 9.70 15.65 -8.26
C ASP A 125 8.32 15.20 -7.78
N ALA A 126 7.64 16.06 -7.01
CA ALA A 126 6.28 15.81 -6.54
C ALA A 126 5.25 15.94 -7.66
N LEU A 127 5.40 16.90 -8.57
CA LEU A 127 4.55 17.00 -9.76
C LEU A 127 4.75 15.80 -10.68
N ARG A 128 5.99 15.36 -10.88
CA ARG A 128 6.28 14.14 -11.65
C ARG A 128 5.65 12.92 -11.00
N GLU A 129 5.78 12.78 -9.68
CA GLU A 129 5.21 11.65 -8.96
C GLU A 129 3.67 11.67 -8.93
N GLY A 130 3.07 12.83 -8.66
CA GLY A 130 1.63 13.02 -8.76
C GLY A 130 1.11 12.75 -10.17
N GLY A 131 1.81 13.24 -11.19
CA GLY A 131 1.51 12.98 -12.60
C GLY A 131 1.61 11.49 -12.96
N MET A 132 2.61 10.77 -12.43
CA MET A 132 2.71 9.31 -12.62
C MET A 132 1.56 8.57 -11.94
N ILE A 133 1.14 8.97 -10.74
CA ILE A 133 0.00 8.36 -10.04
C ILE A 133 -1.29 8.63 -10.81
N ILE A 134 -1.53 9.87 -11.25
CA ILE A 134 -2.71 10.23 -12.04
C ILE A 134 -2.71 9.49 -13.38
N GLY A 135 -1.59 9.48 -14.09
CA GLY A 135 -1.45 8.76 -15.36
C GLY A 135 -1.66 7.25 -15.22
N ALA A 136 -1.11 6.63 -14.17
CA ALA A 136 -1.39 5.24 -13.84
C ALA A 136 -2.87 5.02 -13.54
N GLY A 137 -3.52 5.95 -12.83
CA GLY A 137 -4.96 5.89 -12.53
C GLY A 137 -5.83 5.92 -13.77
N VAL A 138 -5.54 6.81 -14.72
CA VAL A 138 -6.26 6.90 -16.00
C VAL A 138 -6.06 5.63 -16.83
N LEU A 139 -4.83 5.11 -16.91
CA LEU A 139 -4.54 3.87 -17.63
C LEU A 139 -5.27 2.68 -17.00
N LEU A 140 -5.16 2.53 -15.68
CA LEU A 140 -5.83 1.47 -14.93
C LEU A 140 -7.35 1.57 -15.05
N TRP A 141 -7.90 2.78 -15.07
CA TRP A 141 -9.32 3.00 -15.32
C TRP A 141 -9.74 2.47 -16.69
N GLY A 142 -9.02 2.81 -17.75
CA GLY A 142 -9.29 2.27 -19.09
C GLY A 142 -9.25 0.73 -19.12
N ILE A 143 -8.23 0.13 -18.49
CA ILE A 143 -8.09 -1.33 -18.40
C ILE A 143 -9.26 -1.96 -17.63
N HIS A 144 -9.56 -1.44 -16.43
CA HIS A 144 -10.58 -2.04 -15.57
C HIS A 144 -11.99 -1.82 -16.08
N VAL A 145 -12.30 -0.67 -16.68
CA VAL A 145 -13.60 -0.46 -17.34
C VAL A 145 -13.81 -1.45 -18.49
N TRP A 146 -12.74 -1.74 -19.26
CA TRP A 146 -12.82 -2.68 -20.36
C TRP A 146 -12.97 -4.13 -19.89
N LEU A 147 -12.25 -4.54 -18.84
CA LEU A 147 -12.31 -5.90 -18.32
C LEU A 147 -13.54 -6.15 -17.43
N GLN A 148 -13.90 -5.19 -16.59
CA GLN A 148 -14.86 -5.34 -15.49
C GLN A 148 -15.53 -4.01 -15.12
N PRO A 149 -16.53 -3.57 -15.91
CA PRO A 149 -17.12 -2.24 -15.77
C PRO A 149 -17.79 -2.01 -14.39
N GLU A 150 -18.38 -3.04 -13.78
CA GLU A 150 -19.11 -2.93 -12.51
C GLU A 150 -18.20 -2.64 -11.30
N GLU A 151 -16.97 -3.19 -11.30
CA GLU A 151 -16.01 -3.03 -10.21
C GLU A 151 -14.89 -2.03 -10.51
N ALA A 152 -14.89 -1.42 -11.70
CA ALA A 152 -13.75 -0.67 -12.21
C ALA A 152 -13.28 0.43 -11.25
N GLY A 153 -14.21 1.18 -10.64
CA GLY A 153 -13.88 2.23 -9.67
C GLY A 153 -13.18 1.71 -8.42
N LEU A 154 -13.67 0.61 -7.85
CA LEU A 154 -13.04 -0.03 -6.69
C LEU A 154 -11.64 -0.54 -7.04
N ARG A 155 -11.48 -1.18 -8.20
CA ARG A 155 -10.19 -1.72 -8.65
C ARG A 155 -9.16 -0.65 -8.92
N VAL A 156 -9.56 0.46 -9.55
CA VAL A 156 -8.66 1.60 -9.77
C VAL A 156 -8.21 2.17 -8.43
N LEU A 157 -9.13 2.35 -7.49
CA LEU A 157 -8.81 2.88 -6.17
C LEU A 157 -7.83 1.96 -5.41
N VAL A 158 -8.10 0.65 -5.37
CA VAL A 158 -7.21 -0.34 -4.74
C VAL A 158 -5.85 -0.37 -5.43
N SER A 159 -5.82 -0.41 -6.77
CA SER A 159 -4.58 -0.46 -7.54
C SER A 159 -3.72 0.78 -7.33
N LEU A 160 -4.33 1.97 -7.34
CA LEU A 160 -3.65 3.22 -7.05
C LEU A 160 -3.10 3.23 -5.62
N ALA A 161 -3.88 2.83 -4.63
CA ALA A 161 -3.43 2.74 -3.25
C ALA A 161 -2.26 1.76 -3.11
N VAL A 162 -2.34 0.59 -3.72
CA VAL A 162 -1.28 -0.43 -3.71
C VAL A 162 0.00 0.12 -4.33
N LEU A 163 -0.06 0.65 -5.56
CA LEU A 163 1.11 1.17 -6.26
C LEU A 163 1.73 2.36 -5.53
N ALA A 164 0.90 3.30 -5.05
CA ALA A 164 1.35 4.48 -4.34
C ALA A 164 2.08 4.13 -3.03
N ASN A 165 1.75 2.99 -2.41
CA ASN A 165 2.38 2.52 -1.17
C ASN A 165 3.53 1.53 -1.38
N ALA A 166 3.49 0.71 -2.43
CA ALA A 166 4.54 -0.26 -2.74
C ALA A 166 5.79 0.40 -3.33
N VAL A 167 5.63 1.41 -4.22
CA VAL A 167 6.74 2.06 -4.91
C VAL A 167 7.79 2.65 -3.94
N PRO A 168 7.42 3.39 -2.87
CA PRO A 168 8.40 3.87 -1.89
C PRO A 168 9.18 2.73 -1.20
N ILE A 169 8.54 1.58 -0.95
CA ILE A 169 9.19 0.43 -0.31
C ILE A 169 10.23 -0.18 -1.25
N LEU A 170 9.87 -0.36 -2.52
CA LEU A 170 10.79 -0.87 -3.54
C LEU A 170 12.01 0.04 -3.72
N ARG A 171 11.80 1.37 -3.67
CA ARG A 171 12.88 2.36 -3.77
C ARG A 171 13.78 2.41 -2.54
N ALA A 172 13.29 2.02 -1.36
CA ALA A 172 14.08 2.04 -0.14
C ALA A 172 15.25 1.03 -0.15
N GLY A 173 15.26 0.09 -1.10
CA GLY A 173 16.38 -0.84 -1.30
C GLY A 173 16.55 -1.86 -0.17
N ARG A 174 15.53 -2.05 0.68
CA ARG A 174 15.55 -3.06 1.74
C ARG A 174 15.05 -4.39 1.18
N PRO A 175 15.86 -5.46 1.17
CA PRO A 175 15.57 -6.67 0.42
C PRO A 175 14.24 -7.34 0.79
N ILE A 176 14.05 -7.60 2.08
CA ILE A 176 12.89 -8.35 2.58
C ILE A 176 11.62 -7.54 2.36
N GLU A 177 11.62 -6.26 2.73
CA GLU A 177 10.47 -5.37 2.57
C GLU A 177 10.13 -5.15 1.09
N ALA A 178 11.12 -5.03 0.21
CA ALA A 178 10.89 -4.91 -1.24
C ALA A 178 10.25 -6.18 -1.82
N GLY A 179 10.75 -7.36 -1.43
CA GLY A 179 10.18 -8.63 -1.88
C GLY A 179 8.74 -8.83 -1.42
N LEU A 180 8.47 -8.56 -0.14
CA LEU A 180 7.11 -8.63 0.40
C LEU A 180 6.19 -7.59 -0.23
N ALA A 181 6.65 -6.35 -0.39
CA ALA A 181 5.85 -5.30 -1.01
C ALA A 181 5.49 -5.63 -2.46
N LEU A 182 6.42 -6.18 -3.25
CA LEU A 182 6.12 -6.60 -4.62
C LEU A 182 5.12 -7.77 -4.64
N MET A 183 5.35 -8.81 -3.83
CA MET A 183 4.45 -9.96 -3.75
C MET A 183 3.03 -9.51 -3.38
N VAL A 184 2.90 -8.73 -2.32
CA VAL A 184 1.62 -8.20 -1.86
C VAL A 184 0.98 -7.30 -2.92
N ALA A 185 1.76 -6.44 -3.58
CA ALA A 185 1.23 -5.59 -4.64
C ALA A 185 0.67 -6.40 -5.81
N VAL A 186 1.39 -7.43 -6.27
CA VAL A 186 0.91 -8.32 -7.34
C VAL A 186 -0.38 -9.01 -6.92
N ILE A 187 -0.44 -9.53 -5.69
CA ILE A 187 -1.66 -10.17 -5.18
C ILE A 187 -2.84 -9.18 -5.22
N CYS A 188 -2.69 -7.98 -4.64
CA CYS A 188 -3.78 -7.01 -4.58
C CYS A 188 -4.18 -6.43 -5.95
N LEU A 189 -3.31 -6.48 -6.96
CA LEU A 189 -3.61 -6.02 -8.32
C LEU A 189 -4.30 -7.09 -9.17
N VAL A 190 -4.01 -8.37 -8.91
CA VAL A 190 -4.52 -9.50 -9.69
C VAL A 190 -5.79 -10.08 -9.06
N VAL A 191 -5.82 -10.18 -7.74
CA VAL A 191 -6.96 -10.75 -7.02
C VAL A 191 -8.16 -9.82 -7.13
N GLN A 192 -9.27 -10.40 -7.54
CA GLN A 192 -10.56 -9.75 -7.54
C GLN A 192 -11.01 -9.52 -6.10
N PRO A 193 -11.64 -8.39 -5.74
CA PRO A 193 -12.24 -8.22 -4.42
C PRO A 193 -13.16 -9.40 -4.08
N GLY A 194 -12.85 -10.16 -3.02
CA GLY A 194 -13.57 -11.38 -2.64
C GLY A 194 -13.19 -12.66 -3.39
N GLY A 195 -12.25 -12.59 -4.34
CA GLY A 195 -11.70 -13.76 -5.04
C GLY A 195 -10.58 -14.44 -4.26
N ALA A 196 -10.31 -15.71 -4.60
CA ALA A 196 -9.31 -16.53 -3.90
C ALA A 196 -7.91 -15.90 -3.93
N VAL A 197 -7.37 -15.59 -2.75
CA VAL A 197 -6.04 -14.95 -2.60
C VAL A 197 -4.90 -15.95 -2.71
N TRP A 198 -5.03 -17.13 -2.10
CA TRP A 198 -3.94 -18.10 -1.97
C TRP A 198 -3.34 -18.60 -3.31
N PRO A 199 -4.10 -18.83 -4.41
CA PRO A 199 -3.50 -19.29 -5.66
C PRO A 199 -2.61 -18.22 -6.28
N VAL A 200 -3.06 -16.97 -6.23
CA VAL A 200 -2.30 -15.81 -6.72
C VAL A 200 -1.06 -15.60 -5.85
N ALA A 201 -1.17 -15.79 -4.54
CA ALA A 201 -0.03 -15.67 -3.63
C ALA A 201 1.09 -16.66 -3.95
N LEU A 202 0.75 -17.92 -4.29
CA LEU A 202 1.73 -18.91 -4.72
C LEU A 202 2.47 -18.48 -5.99
N LEU A 203 1.75 -17.90 -6.95
CA LEU A 203 2.32 -17.39 -8.20
C LEU A 203 3.12 -16.08 -8.00
N ALA A 204 2.76 -15.26 -7.02
CA ALA A 204 3.44 -14.00 -6.70
C ALA A 204 4.72 -14.21 -5.87
N LEU A 205 4.86 -15.33 -5.16
CA LEU A 205 5.99 -15.61 -4.28
C LEU A 205 7.35 -15.61 -5.03
N PRO A 206 7.52 -16.24 -6.21
CA PRO A 206 8.75 -16.13 -6.99
C PRO A 206 9.11 -14.69 -7.37
N LEU A 207 8.13 -13.86 -7.68
CA LEU A 207 8.36 -12.43 -8.00
C LEU A 207 8.86 -11.67 -6.78
N GLY A 208 8.26 -11.91 -5.61
CA GLY A 208 8.73 -11.34 -4.35
C GLY A 208 10.15 -11.75 -4.00
N LEU A 209 10.47 -13.05 -4.14
CA LEU A 209 11.82 -13.56 -3.92
C LEU A 209 12.84 -12.92 -4.87
N LEU A 210 12.51 -12.83 -6.15
CA LEU A 210 13.37 -12.18 -7.16
C LEU A 210 13.63 -10.72 -6.79
N ALA A 211 12.61 -9.97 -6.40
CA ALA A 211 12.75 -8.58 -5.98
C ALA A 211 13.63 -8.44 -4.74
N ALA A 212 13.49 -9.33 -3.75
CA ALA A 212 14.36 -9.34 -2.57
C ALA A 212 15.82 -9.59 -2.96
N VAL A 213 16.07 -10.59 -3.81
CA VAL A 213 17.44 -10.91 -4.28
C VAL A 213 18.04 -9.74 -5.04
N LEU A 214 17.28 -9.13 -5.95
CA LEU A 214 17.75 -7.98 -6.73
C LEU A 214 18.06 -6.77 -5.85
N ALA A 215 17.17 -6.43 -4.92
CA ALA A 215 17.39 -5.36 -3.96
C ALA A 215 18.63 -5.62 -3.09
N GLY A 216 18.83 -6.87 -2.64
CA GLY A 216 20.03 -7.27 -1.87
C GLY A 216 21.31 -7.12 -2.67
N ARG A 217 21.32 -7.55 -3.93
CA ARG A 217 22.47 -7.39 -4.83
C ARG A 217 22.81 -5.93 -5.09
N ILE A 218 21.80 -5.09 -5.28
CA ILE A 218 21.98 -3.64 -5.48
C ILE A 218 22.56 -3.01 -4.21
N ALA A 219 22.01 -3.32 -3.04
CA ALA A 219 22.49 -2.78 -1.78
C ALA A 219 23.95 -3.17 -1.49
N ALA A 220 24.31 -4.43 -1.74
CA ALA A 220 25.69 -4.91 -1.58
C ALA A 220 26.68 -4.18 -2.51
N LYS A 221 26.30 -3.95 -3.78
CA LYS A 221 27.14 -3.19 -4.73
C LYS A 221 27.36 -1.73 -4.32
N LEU A 222 26.40 -1.12 -3.62
CA LEU A 222 26.51 0.26 -3.13
C LEU A 222 27.36 0.38 -1.87
N GLN A 223 27.54 -0.69 -1.10
CA GLN A 223 28.36 -0.72 0.12
C GLN A 223 29.81 -1.13 -0.11
N GLY A 224 30.10 -1.84 -1.21
CA GLY A 224 31.46 -2.24 -1.61
C GLY A 224 32.21 -1.20 -2.47
N ARG A 225 31.76 0.06 -2.45
CA ARG A 225 32.42 1.24 -3.03
C ARG A 225 32.76 2.20 -1.92
#